data_AF-A0A954R993-F1
#
_entry.id   AF-A0A954R993-F1
#
_cell.length_a   1.000
_cell.length_b   1.000
_cell.length_c   1.000
_cell.angle_alpha   90.00
_cell.angle_beta   90.00
_cell.angle_gamma   90.00
#
_symmetry.space_group_name_H-M   'P 1'
#
loop_
_entity.id
_entity.type
_entity.pdbx_description
1 polymer ?
#
loop_
_entity_poly.entity_id
_entity_poly.type
_entity_poly.pdbx_seq_one_letter_code
_entity_poly.pdbx_strand_id
1 'polypeptide(L)'
;DATLELLGRQAASHARAGADLIAPSGMMDGMVGAIRGALDDASFTHVPIMSYAVKYASAYYGPFRDAAESTPQFGDRRAYQMDPAAAAEQALREAELDLAEGADMLMVKPALAYLDIIRLVRDRFPGVPLAAYNVSGEFSMVKAAAERGWIDERSVALESLTAMRRAGANILLTYWAKDAAKWLA
;
A
#
# COMPACT_ATOMS: atom_id res chain seq x y z
N ASP A 1 3.85 17.96 -15.04
CA ASP A 1 4.12 16.59 -15.52
C ASP A 1 2.82 16.02 -16.06
N ALA A 2 2.83 15.36 -17.22
CA ALA A 2 1.63 14.83 -17.88
C ALA A 2 1.00 13.64 -17.12
N THR A 3 1.80 12.87 -16.37
CA THR A 3 1.30 11.76 -15.57
C THR A 3 0.38 12.26 -14.45
N LEU A 4 0.73 13.38 -13.81
CA LEU A 4 -0.04 13.96 -12.70
C LEU A 4 -1.44 14.39 -13.14
N GLU A 5 -1.56 15.02 -14.32
CA GLU A 5 -2.86 15.42 -14.87
C GLU A 5 -3.77 14.20 -15.09
N LEU A 6 -3.21 13.11 -15.64
CA LEU A 6 -3.96 11.87 -15.87
C LEU A 6 -4.39 11.21 -14.56
N LEU A 7 -3.54 11.20 -13.54
CA LEU A 7 -3.87 10.68 -12.21
C LEU A 7 -5.01 11.46 -11.56
N GLY A 8 -4.99 12.79 -11.63
CA GLY A 8 -6.10 13.63 -11.16
C GLY A 8 -7.41 13.34 -11.88
N ARG A 9 -7.38 13.21 -13.21
CA ARG A 9 -8.56 12.84 -14.02
C ARG A 9 -9.11 11.46 -13.67
N GLN A 10 -8.24 10.48 -13.42
CA GLN A 10 -8.64 9.13 -12.98
C GLN A 10 -9.33 9.17 -11.61
N ALA A 11 -8.74 9.88 -10.64
CA ALA A 11 -9.32 10.02 -9.31
C ALA A 11 -10.70 10.68 -9.34
N ALA A 12 -10.86 11.79 -10.06
CA ALA A 12 -12.14 12.46 -10.21
C ALA A 12 -13.19 11.60 -10.94
N SER A 13 -12.76 10.76 -11.89
CA SER A 13 -13.64 9.79 -12.56
C SER A 13 -14.15 8.73 -11.57
N HIS A 14 -13.26 8.15 -10.76
CA HIS A 14 -13.64 7.17 -9.74
C HIS A 14 -14.54 7.78 -8.64
N ALA A 15 -14.25 8.99 -8.19
CA ALA A 15 -15.10 9.69 -7.23
C ALA A 15 -16.51 9.96 -7.78
N ARG A 16 -16.63 10.39 -9.05
CA ARG A 16 -17.94 10.53 -9.73
C ARG A 16 -18.70 9.21 -9.85
N ALA A 17 -17.98 8.10 -9.97
CA ALA A 17 -18.57 6.76 -9.99
C ALA A 17 -18.97 6.25 -8.59
N GLY A 18 -18.72 7.01 -7.53
CA GLY A 18 -19.11 6.69 -6.15
C GLY A 18 -18.02 6.01 -5.32
N ALA A 19 -16.74 6.14 -5.70
CA ALA A 19 -15.65 5.66 -4.86
C ALA A 19 -15.56 6.46 -3.56
N ASP A 20 -15.62 5.78 -2.41
CA ASP A 20 -15.52 6.39 -1.08
C ASP A 20 -14.09 6.74 -0.67
N LEU A 21 -13.08 6.24 -1.38
CA LEU A 21 -11.67 6.44 -1.06
C LEU A 21 -10.80 6.25 -2.32
N ILE A 22 -9.82 7.12 -2.51
CA ILE A 22 -8.84 7.02 -3.59
C ILE A 22 -7.50 6.54 -3.02
N ALA A 23 -6.91 5.51 -3.61
CA ALA A 23 -5.68 4.90 -3.10
C ALA A 23 -4.59 4.88 -4.18
N PRO A 24 -3.90 6.02 -4.42
CA PRO A 24 -2.96 6.15 -5.51
C PRO A 24 -1.67 5.37 -5.23
N SER A 25 -1.20 4.62 -6.23
CA SER A 25 -0.06 3.69 -6.05
C SER A 25 1.08 3.87 -7.05
N GLY A 26 1.10 5.01 -7.75
CA GLY A 26 2.07 5.31 -8.81
C GLY A 26 3.49 5.57 -8.31
N MET A 27 3.65 6.11 -7.09
CA MET A 27 4.92 6.67 -6.59
C MET A 27 5.50 7.75 -7.50
N MET A 28 4.63 8.66 -7.98
CA MET A 28 5.08 9.83 -8.73
C MET A 28 5.13 11.02 -7.78
N ASP A 29 6.23 11.78 -7.81
CA ASP A 29 6.35 13.01 -7.04
C ASP A 29 5.19 13.97 -7.37
N GLY A 30 4.53 14.54 -6.35
CA GLY A 30 3.37 15.43 -6.55
C GLY A 30 2.05 14.73 -6.86
N MET A 31 2.01 13.39 -6.83
CA MET A 31 0.81 12.60 -7.14
C MET A 31 -0.36 12.92 -6.22
N VAL A 32 -0.11 13.02 -4.92
CA VAL A 32 -1.18 13.25 -3.94
C VAL A 32 -1.74 14.65 -4.14
N GLY A 33 -0.89 15.67 -4.30
CA GLY A 33 -1.32 17.05 -4.49
C GLY A 33 -2.16 17.22 -5.77
N ALA A 34 -1.73 16.58 -6.86
CA ALA A 34 -2.48 16.59 -8.12
C ALA A 34 -3.85 15.92 -7.99
N ILE A 35 -3.93 14.79 -7.28
CA ILE A 35 -5.19 14.09 -7.03
C ILE A 35 -6.10 14.90 -6.12
N ARG A 36 -5.57 15.46 -5.03
CA ARG A 36 -6.33 16.28 -4.09
C ARG A 36 -6.94 17.49 -4.79
N GLY A 37 -6.15 18.23 -5.57
CA GLY A 37 -6.63 19.36 -6.37
C GLY A 37 -7.74 18.97 -7.35
N ALA A 38 -7.56 17.87 -8.09
CA ALA A 38 -8.56 17.40 -9.05
C ALA A 38 -9.88 16.94 -8.40
N LEU A 39 -9.80 16.32 -7.21
CA LEU A 39 -10.99 15.97 -6.44
C LEU A 39 -11.70 17.23 -5.93
N ASP A 40 -10.96 18.22 -5.44
CA ASP A 40 -11.51 19.47 -4.91
C ASP A 40 -12.18 20.30 -6.00
N ASP A 41 -11.54 20.44 -7.17
CA ASP A 41 -12.11 21.09 -8.35
C ASP A 41 -13.41 20.42 -8.82
N ALA A 42 -13.52 19.11 -8.61
CA ALA A 42 -14.71 18.33 -8.91
C ALA A 42 -15.71 18.25 -7.74
N SER A 43 -15.52 19.03 -6.66
CA SER A 43 -16.36 19.08 -5.45
C SER A 43 -16.38 17.78 -4.62
N PHE A 44 -15.34 16.96 -4.71
CA PHE A 44 -15.13 15.73 -3.93
C PHE A 44 -14.14 15.94 -2.77
N THR A 45 -14.23 17.09 -2.09
CA THR A 45 -13.38 17.44 -0.92
C THR A 45 -13.50 16.46 0.24
N HIS A 46 -14.61 15.70 0.31
CA HIS A 46 -14.90 14.72 1.34
C HIS A 46 -14.31 13.33 1.06
N VAL A 47 -13.82 13.07 -0.16
CA VAL A 47 -13.28 11.75 -0.53
C VAL A 47 -11.82 11.67 -0.05
N PRO A 48 -11.50 10.77 0.91
CA PRO A 48 -10.16 10.63 1.44
C PRO A 48 -9.17 10.00 0.46
N ILE A 49 -7.89 10.29 0.67
CA ILE A 49 -6.76 9.72 -0.05
C ILE A 49 -5.95 8.80 0.88
N MET A 50 -5.85 7.52 0.55
CA MET A 50 -4.93 6.57 1.18
C MET A 50 -3.70 6.38 0.30
N SER A 51 -2.65 7.18 0.53
CA SER A 51 -1.47 7.10 -0.32
C SER A 51 -0.67 5.84 -0.05
N TYR A 52 -0.20 5.20 -1.13
CA TYR A 52 0.86 4.20 -1.07
C TYR A 52 2.23 4.88 -0.88
N ALA A 53 2.31 5.79 0.08
CA ALA A 53 3.44 6.70 0.29
C ALA A 53 4.78 5.97 0.44
N VAL A 54 4.77 4.81 1.08
CA VAL A 54 5.98 4.01 1.28
C VAL A 54 5.85 2.71 0.51
N LYS A 55 6.22 2.74 -0.77
CA LYS A 55 6.15 1.57 -1.66
C LYS A 55 7.51 1.23 -2.25
N TYR A 56 8.00 0.06 -1.86
CA TYR A 56 9.31 -0.45 -2.27
C TYR A 56 9.28 -1.24 -3.58
N ALA A 57 10.40 -1.23 -4.29
CA ALA A 57 10.70 -2.03 -5.49
C ALA A 57 10.97 -3.49 -5.10
N SER A 58 9.91 -4.17 -4.67
CA SER A 58 10.01 -5.47 -4.02
C SER A 58 9.89 -6.68 -4.95
N ALA A 59 10.63 -7.74 -4.62
CA ALA A 59 10.53 -9.05 -5.25
C ALA A 59 9.23 -9.81 -4.89
N TYR A 60 8.54 -9.42 -3.82
CA TYR A 60 7.30 -10.05 -3.37
C TYR A 60 6.08 -9.80 -4.30
N TYR A 61 6.23 -9.04 -5.38
CA TYR A 61 5.11 -8.71 -6.28
C TYR A 61 4.87 -9.72 -7.41
N GLY A 62 5.69 -10.78 -7.54
CA GLY A 62 5.60 -11.75 -8.63
C GLY A 62 4.17 -12.23 -8.92
N PRO A 63 3.47 -12.86 -7.95
CA PRO A 63 2.14 -13.40 -8.22
C PRO A 63 1.06 -12.34 -8.54
N PHE A 64 1.23 -11.10 -8.07
CA PHE A 64 0.34 -9.99 -8.45
C PHE A 64 0.54 -9.58 -9.91
N ARG A 65 1.77 -9.64 -10.42
CA ARG A 65 2.04 -9.29 -11.82
C ARG A 65 1.33 -10.25 -12.77
N ASP A 66 1.30 -11.54 -12.41
CA ASP A 66 0.55 -12.55 -13.15
C ASP A 66 -0.97 -12.30 -13.07
N ALA A 67 -1.49 -12.03 -11.86
CA ALA A 67 -2.93 -11.80 -11.66
C ALA A 67 -3.46 -10.51 -12.30
N ALA A 68 -2.63 -9.45 -12.34
CA ALA A 68 -3.02 -8.14 -12.86
C ALA A 68 -2.54 -7.89 -14.30
N GLU A 69 -1.95 -8.91 -14.96
CA GLU A 69 -1.31 -8.81 -16.29
C GLU A 69 -0.39 -7.57 -16.41
N SER A 70 0.32 -7.25 -15.31
CA SER A 70 0.96 -5.93 -15.12
C SER A 70 2.49 -5.98 -15.11
N THR A 71 3.05 -7.06 -15.66
CA THR A 71 4.49 -7.20 -15.89
C THR A 71 4.96 -6.06 -16.80
N PRO A 72 6.00 -5.29 -16.42
CA PRO A 72 6.54 -4.25 -17.29
C PRO A 72 6.94 -4.84 -18.64
N GLN A 73 6.44 -4.26 -19.74
CA GLN A 73 6.81 -4.70 -21.09
C GLN A 73 8.28 -4.39 -21.41
N PHE A 74 8.83 -3.33 -20.80
CA PHE A 74 10.24 -2.94 -20.88
C PHE A 74 10.71 -2.40 -19.52
N GLY A 75 11.97 -2.71 -19.14
CA GLY A 75 12.62 -2.19 -17.94
C GLY A 75 12.10 -2.75 -16.60
N ASP A 76 12.32 -2.01 -15.51
CA ASP A 76 11.82 -2.32 -14.18
C ASP A 76 11.14 -1.09 -13.53
N ARG A 77 10.61 -1.25 -12.32
CA ARG A 77 9.89 -0.18 -11.59
C ARG A 77 10.78 0.60 -10.61
N ARG A 78 12.10 0.40 -10.64
CA ARG A 78 13.04 0.98 -9.65
C ARG A 78 13.23 2.48 -9.81
N ALA A 79 12.87 3.04 -10.96
CA ALA A 79 12.95 4.48 -11.20
C ALA A 79 11.95 5.31 -10.36
N TYR A 80 10.92 4.67 -9.81
CA TYR A 80 9.87 5.35 -9.02
C TYR A 80 9.48 4.59 -7.74
N GLN A 81 9.65 3.28 -7.67
CA GLN A 81 9.50 2.54 -6.40
C GLN A 81 10.79 2.63 -5.59
N MET A 82 10.65 2.78 -4.27
CA MET A 82 11.79 2.95 -3.37
C MET A 82 12.71 1.73 -3.38
N ASP A 83 14.03 1.94 -3.32
CA ASP A 83 14.99 0.85 -3.17
C ASP A 83 14.83 0.18 -1.78
N PRO A 84 14.63 -1.15 -1.70
CA PRO A 84 14.62 -1.88 -0.44
C PRO A 84 15.85 -1.65 0.46
N ALA A 85 16.99 -1.28 -0.13
CA ALA A 85 18.24 -0.99 0.59
C ALA A 85 18.38 0.49 1.00
N ALA A 86 17.43 1.36 0.61
CA ALA A 86 17.47 2.76 0.99
C ALA A 86 17.37 2.94 2.51
N ALA A 87 18.01 4.00 3.01
CA ALA A 87 17.93 4.37 4.41
C ALA A 87 16.48 4.63 4.82
N ALA A 88 16.10 4.16 6.02
CA ALA A 88 14.71 4.20 6.49
C ALA A 88 14.13 5.63 6.58
N GLU A 89 14.98 6.65 6.71
CA GLU A 89 14.61 8.06 6.67
C GLU A 89 14.02 8.50 5.32
N GLN A 90 14.27 7.77 4.23
CA GLN A 90 13.57 8.03 2.97
C GLN A 90 12.08 7.74 3.11
N ALA A 91 11.69 6.63 3.76
CA ALA A 91 10.28 6.31 3.97
C ALA A 91 9.53 7.39 4.75
N LEU A 92 10.19 7.99 5.74
CA LEU A 92 9.61 9.11 6.49
C LEU A 92 9.45 10.37 5.64
N ARG A 93 10.39 10.63 4.73
CA ARG A 93 10.30 11.78 3.80
C ARG A 93 9.16 11.61 2.81
N GLU A 94 9.01 10.45 2.18
CA GLU A 94 7.89 10.18 1.27
C GLU A 94 6.55 10.31 1.99
N ALA A 95 6.43 9.74 3.20
CA ALA A 95 5.23 9.86 4.02
C ALA A 95 4.91 11.32 4.41
N GLU A 96 5.93 12.11 4.76
CA GLU A 96 5.76 13.52 5.12
C GLU A 96 5.31 14.37 3.93
N LEU A 97 5.87 14.12 2.75
CA LEU A 97 5.49 14.81 1.51
C LEU A 97 4.03 14.52 1.16
N ASP A 98 3.62 13.25 1.13
CA ASP A 98 2.25 12.87 0.81
C ASP A 98 1.24 13.45 1.80
N LEU A 99 1.57 13.50 3.10
CA LEU A 99 0.73 14.17 4.09
C LEU A 99 0.63 15.68 3.84
N ALA A 100 1.74 16.35 3.53
CA ALA A 100 1.75 17.77 3.21
C ALA A 100 0.95 18.09 1.94
N GLU A 101 0.87 17.14 1.01
CA GLU A 101 0.10 17.23 -0.22
C GLU A 101 -1.39 16.87 -0.06
N GLY A 102 -1.81 16.39 1.11
CA GLY A 102 -3.22 16.15 1.44
C GLY A 102 -3.64 14.69 1.48
N ALA A 103 -2.73 13.75 1.74
CA ALA A 103 -3.09 12.38 2.07
C ALA A 103 -3.76 12.31 3.45
N ASP A 104 -4.88 11.60 3.55
CA ASP A 104 -5.60 11.37 4.80
C ASP A 104 -5.10 10.12 5.54
N MET A 105 -4.54 9.18 4.79
CA MET A 105 -4.03 7.90 5.31
C MET A 105 -2.76 7.52 4.56
N LEU A 106 -1.87 6.80 5.25
CA LEU A 106 -0.62 6.31 4.70
C LEU A 106 -0.64 4.79 4.55
N MET A 107 0.16 4.26 3.65
CA MET A 107 0.36 2.82 3.48
C MET A 107 1.83 2.46 3.28
N VAL A 108 2.25 1.38 3.95
CA VAL A 108 3.51 0.69 3.66
C VAL A 108 3.25 -0.57 2.84
N LYS A 109 4.02 -0.73 1.76
CA LYS A 109 3.95 -1.88 0.85
C LYS A 109 5.34 -2.29 0.35
N PRO A 110 5.74 -3.57 0.46
CA PRO A 110 5.10 -4.70 1.17
C PRO A 110 5.00 -4.52 2.69
N ALA A 111 4.37 -5.47 3.39
CA ALA A 111 4.17 -5.36 4.83
C ALA A 111 5.15 -6.21 5.64
N LEU A 112 5.22 -7.52 5.41
CA LEU A 112 5.90 -8.47 6.30
C LEU A 112 7.41 -8.23 6.37
N ALA A 113 8.04 -7.95 5.23
CA ALA A 113 9.47 -7.65 5.15
C ALA A 113 9.83 -6.22 5.60
N TYR A 114 8.84 -5.38 5.95
CA TYR A 114 8.99 -3.95 6.24
C TYR A 114 8.23 -3.56 7.53
N LEU A 115 8.12 -4.49 8.48
CA LEU A 115 7.47 -4.24 9.78
C LEU A 115 8.20 -3.15 10.59
N ASP A 116 9.51 -3.06 10.44
CA ASP A 116 10.36 -2.00 10.97
C ASP A 116 9.98 -0.63 10.39
N ILE A 117 9.70 -0.55 9.09
CA ILE A 117 9.23 0.68 8.45
C ILE A 117 7.81 1.04 8.88
N ILE A 118 6.90 0.06 9.01
CA ILE A 118 5.56 0.28 9.57
C ILE A 118 5.65 0.87 10.98
N ARG A 119 6.53 0.33 11.82
CA ARG A 119 6.79 0.85 13.17
C ARG A 119 7.32 2.28 13.11
N LEU A 120 8.33 2.53 12.28
CA LEU A 120 8.95 3.84 12.13
C LEU A 120 7.94 4.91 11.70
N VAL A 121 7.12 4.63 10.69
CA VAL A 121 6.07 5.55 10.22
C VAL A 121 5.02 5.79 11.31
N ARG A 122 4.61 4.74 12.03
CA ARG A 122 3.65 4.85 13.13
C ARG A 122 4.18 5.67 14.32
N ASP A 123 5.47 5.59 14.62
CA ASP A 123 6.11 6.42 15.65
C ASP A 123 6.14 7.90 15.22
N ARG A 124 6.50 8.16 13.97
CA ARG A 124 6.62 9.53 13.44
C ARG A 124 5.27 10.23 13.27
N PHE A 125 4.23 9.50 12.89
CA PHE A 125 2.90 10.04 12.57
C PHE A 125 1.77 9.37 13.37
N PRO A 126 1.73 9.55 14.71
CA PRO A 126 0.83 8.79 15.56
C PRO A 126 -0.67 9.08 15.38
N GLY A 127 -1.01 10.24 14.82
CA GLY A 127 -2.40 10.65 14.56
C GLY A 127 -2.96 10.16 13.22
N VAL A 128 -2.12 9.60 12.34
CA VAL A 128 -2.49 9.27 10.96
C VAL A 128 -2.88 7.79 10.85
N PRO A 129 -4.01 7.43 10.22
CA PRO A 129 -4.32 6.05 9.89
C PRO A 129 -3.23 5.43 9.00
N LEU A 130 -2.77 4.24 9.38
CA LEU A 130 -1.68 3.55 8.71
C LEU A 130 -2.14 2.17 8.23
N ALA A 131 -2.17 2.02 6.92
CA ALA A 131 -2.41 0.76 6.26
C ALA A 131 -1.11 -0.02 6.03
N ALA A 132 -1.22 -1.35 6.05
CA ALA A 132 -0.17 -2.25 5.60
C ALA A 132 -0.74 -3.18 4.53
N TYR A 133 -0.02 -3.32 3.42
CA TYR A 133 -0.40 -4.24 2.35
C TYR A 133 0.35 -5.56 2.51
N ASN A 134 -0.35 -6.61 2.92
CA ASN A 134 0.13 -7.98 2.82
C ASN A 134 0.04 -8.47 1.37
N VAL A 135 1.18 -8.48 0.68
CA VAL A 135 1.23 -8.58 -0.78
C VAL A 135 1.17 -10.01 -1.28
N SER A 136 1.01 -10.16 -2.60
CA SER A 136 0.78 -11.43 -3.26
C SER A 136 1.85 -12.48 -2.98
N GLY A 137 3.13 -12.11 -2.97
CA GLY A 137 4.22 -13.04 -2.68
C GLY A 137 4.22 -13.51 -1.24
N GLU A 138 3.92 -12.63 -0.28
CA GLU A 138 3.80 -13.00 1.13
C GLU A 138 2.65 -14.00 1.34
N PHE A 139 1.52 -13.78 0.66
CA PHE A 139 0.39 -14.72 0.65
C PHE A 139 0.75 -16.06 0.00
N SER A 140 1.27 -16.04 -1.23
CA SER A 140 1.58 -17.24 -2.00
C SER A 140 2.67 -18.09 -1.36
N MET A 141 3.65 -17.48 -0.70
CA MET A 141 4.69 -18.22 0.03
C MET A 141 4.10 -19.07 1.15
N VAL A 142 3.17 -18.51 1.94
CA VAL A 142 2.52 -19.24 3.03
C VAL A 142 1.59 -20.33 2.47
N LYS A 143 0.80 -20.02 1.43
CA LYS A 143 -0.02 -21.03 0.73
C LYS A 143 0.81 -22.21 0.24
N ALA A 144 1.89 -21.95 -0.48
CA ALA A 144 2.75 -23.00 -1.04
C ALA A 144 3.45 -23.83 0.05
N ALA A 145 3.87 -23.21 1.16
CA ALA A 145 4.47 -23.94 2.27
C ALA A 145 3.44 -24.81 3.02
N ALA A 146 2.20 -24.31 3.19
CA ALA A 146 1.12 -25.07 3.81
C ALA A 146 0.66 -26.26 2.94
N GLU A 147 0.55 -26.09 1.62
CA GLU A 147 0.25 -27.18 0.68
C GLU A 147 1.27 -28.32 0.74
N ARG A 148 2.52 -28.01 1.09
CA ARG A 148 3.60 -29.00 1.29
C ARG A 148 3.63 -29.59 2.70
N GLY A 149 2.72 -29.18 3.58
CA GLY A 149 2.65 -29.62 4.97
C GLY A 149 3.78 -29.08 5.85
N TRP A 150 4.47 -28.01 5.44
CA TRP A 150 5.60 -27.46 6.22
C TRP A 150 5.14 -26.57 7.37
N ILE A 151 3.99 -25.92 7.20
CA ILE A 151 3.39 -25.01 8.17
C ILE A 151 1.87 -25.17 8.19
N ASP A 152 1.24 -24.78 9.30
CA ASP A 152 -0.20 -24.59 9.35
C ASP A 152 -0.58 -23.21 8.80
N GLU A 153 -1.37 -23.18 7.72
CA GLU A 153 -1.70 -21.92 7.03
C GLU A 153 -2.40 -20.93 7.95
N ARG A 154 -3.44 -21.38 8.67
CA ARG A 154 -4.26 -20.53 9.53
C ARG A 154 -3.39 -19.85 10.59
N SER A 155 -2.55 -20.62 11.27
CA SER A 155 -1.69 -20.11 12.34
C SER A 155 -0.71 -19.07 11.79
N VAL A 156 0.00 -19.36 10.70
CA VAL A 156 1.00 -18.44 10.14
C VAL A 156 0.37 -17.19 9.53
N ALA A 157 -0.79 -17.31 8.88
CA ALA A 157 -1.51 -16.18 8.34
C ALA A 157 -1.97 -15.24 9.47
N LEU A 158 -2.61 -15.77 10.52
CA LEU A 158 -3.05 -14.95 11.66
C LEU A 158 -1.87 -14.33 12.43
N GLU A 159 -0.76 -15.05 12.58
CA GLU A 159 0.46 -14.51 13.19
C GLU A 159 1.04 -13.36 12.37
N SER A 160 1.07 -13.50 11.04
CA SER A 160 1.54 -12.45 10.12
C SER A 160 0.68 -11.19 10.21
N LEU A 161 -0.65 -11.34 10.17
CA LEU A 161 -1.58 -10.21 10.32
C LEU A 161 -1.46 -9.56 11.70
N THR A 162 -1.27 -10.36 12.75
CA THR A 162 -1.02 -9.87 14.11
C THR A 162 0.30 -9.10 14.18
N ALA A 163 1.36 -9.55 13.50
CA ALA A 163 2.64 -8.85 13.44
C ALA A 163 2.49 -7.47 12.78
N MET A 164 1.74 -7.37 11.69
CA MET A 164 1.45 -6.08 11.03
C MET A 164 0.65 -5.13 11.93
N ARG A 165 -0.37 -5.66 12.61
CA ARG A 165 -1.14 -4.91 13.61
C ARG A 165 -0.26 -4.42 14.76
N ARG A 166 0.60 -5.29 15.29
CA ARG A 166 1.57 -4.99 16.36
C ARG A 166 2.61 -3.96 15.92
N ALA A 167 3.07 -4.02 14.68
CA ALA A 167 4.03 -3.07 14.14
C ALA A 167 3.45 -1.65 14.10
N GLY A 168 2.13 -1.50 13.91
CA GLY A 168 1.48 -0.20 14.02
C GLY A 168 0.33 0.04 13.06
N ALA A 169 0.13 -0.85 12.09
CA ALA A 169 -0.95 -0.70 11.12
C ALA A 169 -2.32 -0.85 11.79
N ASN A 170 -3.28 -0.02 11.40
CA ASN A 170 -4.67 -0.13 11.81
C ASN A 170 -5.62 -0.54 10.68
N ILE A 171 -5.12 -0.58 9.45
CA ILE A 171 -5.82 -1.09 8.28
C ILE A 171 -4.92 -2.15 7.64
N LEU A 172 -5.45 -3.35 7.35
CA LEU A 172 -4.69 -4.42 6.71
C LEU A 172 -5.34 -4.76 5.37
N LEU A 173 -4.58 -4.59 4.28
CA LEU A 173 -4.97 -5.11 2.97
C LEU A 173 -4.34 -6.49 2.81
N THR A 174 -5.15 -7.53 2.74
CA THR A 174 -4.66 -8.91 2.66
C THR A 174 -5.59 -9.78 1.82
N TYR A 175 -5.00 -10.75 1.10
CA TYR A 175 -5.74 -11.79 0.39
C TYR A 175 -6.41 -12.79 1.34
N TRP A 176 -5.97 -12.87 2.60
CA TRP A 176 -6.61 -13.69 3.64
C TRP A 176 -7.86 -13.05 4.24
N ALA A 177 -8.30 -11.86 3.83
CA ALA A 177 -9.36 -11.13 4.54
C ALA A 177 -10.63 -11.97 4.79
N LYS A 178 -11.08 -12.73 3.77
CA LYS A 178 -12.25 -13.61 3.88
C LYS A 178 -12.01 -14.82 4.78
N ASP A 179 -10.80 -15.37 4.78
CA ASP A 179 -10.46 -16.55 5.58
C ASP A 179 -10.21 -16.16 7.04
N ALA A 180 -9.45 -15.09 7.28
CA ALA A 180 -9.21 -14.51 8.60
C ALA A 180 -10.52 -14.13 9.30
N ALA A 181 -11.48 -13.54 8.58
CA ALA A 181 -12.80 -13.23 9.14
C ALA A 181 -13.54 -14.48 9.65
N LYS A 182 -13.36 -15.65 9.03
CA LYS A 182 -13.93 -16.91 9.50
C LYS A 182 -13.13 -17.51 10.65
N TRP A 183 -11.80 -17.39 10.61
CA TRP A 183 -10.92 -17.96 11.63
C TRP A 183 -10.97 -17.22 12.97
N LEU A 184 -11.42 -15.97 12.97
CA LEU A 184 -11.56 -15.10 14.14
C LEU A 184 -12.99 -15.03 14.69
N ALA A 185 -13.96 -15.65 14.00
CA ALA A 185 -15.36 -15.68 14.40
C ALA A 185 -15.62 -16.65 15.57
#